data_AF-A0A938TLK8-F1
#
_entry.id   AF-A0A938TLK8-F1
#
_cell.length_a   1.000
_cell.length_b   1.000
_cell.length_c   1.000
_cell.angle_alpha   90.00
_cell.angle_beta   90.00
_cell.angle_gamma   90.00
#
_symmetry.space_group_name_H-M   'P 1'
#
loop_
_entity.id
_entity.type
_entity.pdbx_description
1 polymer ?
#
loop_
_entity_poly.entity_id
_entity_poly.type
_entity_poly.pdbx_seq_one_letter_code
_entity_poly.pdbx_strand_id
1 'polypeptide(L)'
;MSTPEIPVRRMPFAVPDAAGFHPLYIAGHPAASYRMTGLGLYVALLEPFIVKSVRRVLDRINDPDLKEAADCFCRQEAQHYQQHERFNALIFAQGYPGL
;
A
#
# COMPACT_ATOMS: atom_id res chain seq x y z
N MET A 1 -9.66 -12.23 25.33
CA MET A 1 -8.31 -11.82 24.92
C MET A 1 -8.46 -10.45 24.29
N SER A 2 -7.71 -9.44 24.71
CA SER A 2 -7.80 -8.10 24.12
C SER A 2 -7.17 -8.13 22.72
N THR A 3 -7.84 -7.56 21.74
CA THR A 3 -7.34 -7.44 20.37
C THR A 3 -6.10 -6.54 20.36
N PRO A 4 -4.97 -6.97 19.77
CA PRO A 4 -3.78 -6.13 19.71
C PRO A 4 -4.08 -4.82 18.97
N GLU A 5 -3.65 -3.70 19.54
CA GLU A 5 -3.87 -2.37 18.99
C GLU A 5 -3.19 -2.22 17.62
N ILE A 6 -3.92 -1.71 16.62
CA ILE A 6 -3.40 -1.45 15.28
C ILE A 6 -3.00 0.03 15.17
N PRO A 7 -1.70 0.37 15.20
CA PRO A 7 -1.25 1.75 15.17
C PRO A 7 -1.41 2.36 13.76
N VAL A 8 -2.10 3.49 13.66
CA VAL A 8 -2.20 4.27 12.43
C VAL A 8 -1.04 5.25 12.34
N ARG A 9 -0.11 5.03 11.40
CA ARG A 9 1.08 5.87 11.21
C ARG A 9 1.05 6.58 9.86
N ARG A 10 1.50 7.83 9.84
CA ARG A 10 1.90 8.51 8.60
C ARG A 10 3.38 8.25 8.38
N MET A 11 3.71 7.47 7.36
CA MET A 11 5.09 7.09 7.04
C MET A 11 5.41 7.55 5.61
N PRO A 12 5.73 8.83 5.41
CA PRO A 12 6.15 9.29 4.09
C PRO A 12 7.53 8.70 3.78
N PHE A 13 7.57 7.64 2.98
CA PHE A 13 8.84 7.08 2.55
C PHE A 13 9.56 8.05 1.62
N ALA A 14 10.89 8.04 1.69
CA ALA A 14 11.74 8.69 0.71
C ALA A 14 11.70 7.85 -0.57
N VAL A 15 11.18 8.45 -1.64
CA VAL A 15 11.17 7.89 -2.99
C VAL A 15 12.11 8.76 -3.81
N PRO A 16 13.12 8.18 -4.50
CA PRO A 16 14.02 8.96 -5.33
C PRO A 16 13.26 9.60 -6.50
N ASP A 17 13.86 10.60 -7.14
CA ASP A 17 13.36 11.07 -8.43
C ASP A 17 13.64 10.04 -9.55
N ALA A 18 13.07 10.29 -10.72
CA ALA A 18 13.21 9.38 -11.86
C ALA A 18 14.66 9.22 -12.34
N ALA A 19 15.50 10.24 -12.18
CA ALA A 19 16.89 10.20 -12.61
C ALA A 19 17.78 9.40 -11.64
N GLY A 20 17.46 9.40 -10.35
CA GLY A 20 18.16 8.67 -9.31
C GLY A 20 17.64 7.23 -9.07
N PHE A 21 16.58 6.81 -9.75
CA PHE A 21 16.01 5.47 -9.58
C PHE A 21 16.73 4.42 -10.41
N HIS A 22 17.00 3.27 -9.78
CA HIS A 22 17.51 2.08 -10.46
C HIS A 22 16.49 0.93 -10.30
N PRO A 23 16.02 0.30 -11.40
CA PRO A 23 14.93 -0.68 -11.33
C PRO A 23 15.31 -1.98 -10.63
N LEU A 24 16.60 -2.26 -10.45
CA LEU A 24 17.11 -3.40 -9.67
C LEU A 24 17.38 -3.01 -8.20
N TYR A 25 16.39 -2.42 -7.53
CA TYR A 25 16.53 -1.85 -6.18
C TYR A 25 16.61 -2.89 -5.05
N ILE A 26 16.29 -4.16 -5.31
CA ILE A 26 16.46 -5.25 -4.33
C ILE A 26 17.81 -5.92 -4.55
N ALA A 27 18.86 -5.32 -4.00
CA ALA A 27 20.23 -5.82 -4.06
C ALA A 27 20.70 -6.23 -5.48
N GLY A 28 20.23 -5.53 -6.53
CA GLY A 28 20.54 -5.84 -7.92
C GLY A 28 19.80 -7.06 -8.50
N HIS A 29 18.91 -7.71 -7.75
CA HIS A 29 18.28 -8.97 -8.16
C HIS A 29 17.03 -8.72 -9.03
N PRO A 30 17.04 -9.08 -10.34
CA PRO A 30 15.96 -8.69 -11.25
C PRO A 30 14.62 -9.33 -10.93
N ALA A 31 14.60 -10.65 -10.70
CA ALA A 31 13.36 -11.37 -10.41
C ALA A 31 12.68 -10.89 -9.12
N ALA A 32 13.45 -10.41 -8.15
CA ALA A 32 12.89 -9.87 -6.92
C ALA A 32 12.34 -8.45 -7.15
N SER A 33 13.15 -7.58 -7.77
CA SER A 33 12.80 -6.17 -7.95
C SER A 33 11.57 -6.01 -8.84
N TYR A 34 11.52 -6.66 -10.00
CA TYR A 34 10.37 -6.56 -10.91
C TYR A 34 9.11 -7.24 -10.36
N ARG A 35 9.25 -8.34 -9.59
CA ARG A 35 8.11 -8.94 -8.90
C ARG A 35 7.52 -7.97 -7.88
N MET A 36 8.35 -7.30 -7.09
CA MET A 36 7.89 -6.33 -6.10
C MET A 36 7.28 -5.09 -6.78
N THR A 37 7.86 -4.61 -7.87
CA THR A 37 7.28 -3.52 -8.68
C THR A 37 5.89 -3.90 -9.20
N GLY A 38 5.75 -5.08 -9.81
CA GLY A 38 4.46 -5.56 -10.31
C GLY A 38 3.43 -5.73 -9.20
N LEU A 39 3.84 -6.26 -8.04
CA LEU A 39 2.96 -6.39 -6.88
C LEU A 39 2.50 -5.02 -6.36
N GLY A 40 3.41 -4.05 -6.26
CA GLY A 40 3.08 -2.69 -5.81
C GLY A 40 2.13 -1.96 -6.76
N LEU A 41 2.29 -2.15 -8.07
CA LEU A 41 1.35 -1.65 -9.08
C LEU A 41 -0.05 -2.26 -8.90
N TYR A 42 -0.12 -3.57 -8.66
CA TYR A 42 -1.39 -4.28 -8.47
C TYR A 42 -2.09 -3.91 -7.15
N VAL A 43 -1.35 -3.93 -6.04
CA VAL A 43 -1.91 -3.72 -4.70
C VAL A 43 -2.46 -2.30 -4.54
N ALA A 44 -1.87 -1.31 -5.22
CA ALA A 44 -2.41 0.05 -5.27
C ALA A 44 -3.86 0.12 -5.78
N LEU A 45 -4.25 -0.79 -6.67
CA LEU A 45 -5.64 -0.91 -7.15
C LEU A 45 -6.54 -1.64 -6.15
N LEU A 46 -5.96 -2.58 -5.40
CA LEU A 46 -6.68 -3.45 -4.47
C LEU A 46 -7.01 -2.76 -3.14
N GLU A 47 -6.09 -1.98 -2.57
CA GLU A 47 -6.27 -1.37 -1.24
C GLU A 47 -7.49 -0.44 -1.16
N PRO A 48 -7.77 0.46 -2.13
CA PRO A 48 -8.99 1.24 -2.11
C PRO A 48 -10.25 0.37 -2.15
N PHE A 49 -10.22 -0.76 -2.85
CA PHE A 49 -11.33 -1.71 -2.88
C PHE A 49 -11.52 -2.39 -1.52
N ILE A 50 -10.43 -2.84 -0.88
CA ILE A 50 -10.47 -3.42 0.47
C ILE A 50 -11.06 -2.42 1.47
N VAL A 51 -10.53 -1.19 1.50
CA VAL A 51 -10.99 -0.13 2.42
C VAL A 51 -12.48 0.15 2.22
N LYS A 52 -12.95 0.30 0.97
CA LYS A 52 -14.37 0.50 0.67
C LYS A 52 -15.23 -0.69 1.11
N SER A 53 -14.74 -1.91 0.89
CA SER A 53 -15.48 -3.14 1.22
C SER A 53 -15.64 -3.31 2.73
N VAL A 54 -14.56 -3.11 3.50
CA VAL A 54 -14.60 -3.20 4.97
C VAL A 54 -15.47 -2.08 5.55
N ARG A 55 -15.31 -0.83 5.09
CA ARG A 55 -16.13 0.29 5.56
C ARG A 55 -17.62 0.09 5.33
N ARG A 56 -18.01 -0.59 4.25
CA ARG A 56 -19.42 -0.88 3.92
C ARG A 56 -20.10 -1.83 4.92
N VAL A 57 -19.32 -2.62 5.66
CA VAL A 57 -19.83 -3.60 6.64
C VAL A 57 -19.40 -3.29 8.07
N LEU A 58 -18.70 -2.17 8.29
CA LEU A 58 -18.14 -1.79 9.59
C LEU A 58 -19.22 -1.59 10.66
N ASP A 59 -20.39 -1.13 10.25
CA ASP A 59 -21.57 -0.97 11.11
C ASP A 59 -22.21 -2.31 11.54
N ARG A 60 -21.93 -3.40 10.82
CA ARG A 60 -22.40 -4.76 11.13
C ARG A 60 -21.51 -5.51 12.11
N ILE A 61 -20.36 -4.93 12.48
CA ILE A 61 -19.45 -5.51 13.48
C ILE A 61 -19.95 -5.12 14.87
N ASN A 62 -20.41 -6.11 15.64
CA ASN A 62 -20.97 -5.92 16.97
C ASN A 62 -19.92 -5.92 18.09
N ASP A 63 -18.77 -6.58 17.86
CA ASP A 63 -17.65 -6.55 18.80
C ASP A 63 -16.95 -5.18 18.67
N PRO A 64 -16.97 -4.34 19.74
CA PRO A 64 -16.40 -3.00 19.68
C PRO A 64 -14.89 -3.01 19.41
N ASP A 65 -14.15 -3.99 19.96
CA ASP A 65 -12.71 -4.10 19.78
C ASP A 65 -12.38 -4.46 18.33
N LEU A 66 -13.15 -5.39 17.74
CA LEU A 66 -13.00 -5.75 16.33
C LEU A 66 -13.38 -4.59 15.40
N LYS A 67 -14.41 -3.82 15.75
CA LYS A 67 -14.85 -2.66 14.96
C LYS A 67 -13.78 -1.58 14.95
N GLU A 68 -13.17 -1.31 16.10
CA GLU A 68 -12.05 -0.36 16.21
C GLU A 68 -10.83 -0.85 15.42
N ALA A 69 -10.45 -2.13 15.57
CA ALA A 69 -9.35 -2.71 14.80
C ALA A 69 -9.59 -2.63 13.29
N ALA A 70 -10.82 -2.90 12.82
CA ALA A 70 -11.18 -2.79 11.41
C ALA A 70 -11.11 -1.35 10.87
N ASP A 71 -11.49 -0.35 11.68
CA ASP A 71 -11.31 1.07 11.31
C ASP A 71 -9.82 1.44 11.24
N CYS A 72 -9.04 1.06 12.25
CA CYS A 72 -7.60 1.31 12.28
C CYS A 72 -6.88 0.64 11.09
N PHE A 73 -7.24 -0.60 10.75
CA PHE A 73 -6.78 -1.28 9.55
C PHE A 73 -7.11 -0.47 8.29
N CYS A 74 -8.37 -0.04 8.11
CA CYS A 74 -8.74 0.76 6.94
C CYS A 74 -7.94 2.07 6.83
N ARG A 75 -7.65 2.71 7.98
CA ARG A 75 -6.84 3.93 8.03
C ARG A 75 -5.38 3.65 7.68
N GLN A 76 -4.84 2.52 8.10
CA GLN A 76 -3.48 2.10 7.75
C GLN A 76 -3.36 1.77 6.26
N GLU A 77 -4.28 0.99 5.70
CA GLU A 77 -4.31 0.68 4.25
C GLU A 77 -4.46 1.95 3.41
N ALA A 78 -5.23 2.93 3.86
CA ALA A 78 -5.31 4.22 3.18
C ALA A 78 -3.97 4.99 3.20
N GLN A 79 -3.17 4.88 4.26
CA GLN A 79 -1.81 5.44 4.30
C GLN A 79 -0.83 4.65 3.43
N HIS A 80 -0.99 3.33 3.38
CA HIS A 80 -0.17 2.44 2.58
C HIS A 80 -0.37 2.69 1.08
N TYR A 81 -1.63 2.80 0.65
CA TYR A 81 -2.01 3.17 -0.72
C TYR A 81 -1.33 4.46 -1.20
N GLN A 82 -1.27 5.48 -0.34
CA GLN A 82 -0.57 6.73 -0.70
C GLN A 82 0.92 6.52 -0.99
N GLN A 83 1.58 5.56 -0.32
CA GLN A 83 2.98 5.25 -0.60
C GLN A 83 3.14 4.43 -1.89
N HIS A 84 2.22 3.50 -2.14
CA HIS A 84 2.16 2.80 -3.42
C HIS A 84 1.98 3.77 -4.58
N GLU A 85 1.05 4.72 -4.53
CA GLU A 85 0.85 5.71 -5.60
C GLU A 85 2.09 6.57 -5.84
N ARG A 86 2.78 6.99 -4.77
CA ARG A 86 4.03 7.76 -4.89
C ARG A 86 5.13 6.96 -5.57
N PHE A 87 5.28 5.69 -5.24
CA PHE A 87 6.26 4.81 -5.88
C PHE A 87 5.84 4.46 -7.32
N ASN A 88 4.56 4.19 -7.56
CA ASN A 88 4.05 3.87 -8.88
C ASN A 88 4.19 5.04 -9.85
N ALA A 89 3.98 6.28 -9.40
CA ALA A 89 4.24 7.47 -10.19
C ALA A 89 5.70 7.55 -10.68
N LEU A 90 6.66 7.17 -9.84
CA LEU A 90 8.07 7.02 -10.24
C LEU A 90 8.23 5.95 -11.32
N ILE A 91 7.58 4.78 -11.18
CA ILE A 91 7.65 3.70 -12.16
C ILE A 91 7.08 4.13 -13.52
N PHE A 92 5.91 4.78 -13.54
CA PHE A 92 5.33 5.30 -14.79
C PHE A 92 6.21 6.36 -15.45
N ALA A 93 6.92 7.18 -14.66
CA ALA A 93 7.86 8.17 -15.18
C ALA A 93 9.09 7.55 -15.89
N GLN A 94 9.36 6.25 -15.72
CA GLN A 94 10.46 5.56 -16.42
C GLN A 94 10.15 5.26 -17.90
N GLY A 95 8.90 5.44 -18.35
CA GLY A 95 8.54 5.29 -19.76
C GLY A 95 8.59 3.85 -20.28
N TYR A 96 8.28 2.86 -19.42
CA TYR A 96 8.19 1.46 -19.83
C TYR A 96 7.13 1.28 -20.94
N PRO A 97 7.48 0.71 -22.11
CA PRO A 97 6.50 0.50 -23.16
C PRO A 97 5.34 -0.41 -22.69
N GLY A 98 4.11 0.08 -22.82
CA GLY A 98 2.90 -0.67 -22.47
C GLY A 98 2.48 -0.62 -21.00
N LEU A 99 3.17 0.17 -20.19
CA LEU A 99 2.76 0.62 -18.85
C LEU A 99 2.40 2.11 -18.92
#